data_AF-A0A8H7Q8P4-F1
#
_entry.id   AF-A0A8H7Q8P4-F1
#
_cell.length_a   1.000
_cell.length_b   1.000
_cell.length_c   1.000
_cell.angle_alpha   90.00
_cell.angle_beta   90.00
_cell.angle_gamma   90.00
#
_symmetry.space_group_name_H-M   'P 1'
#
loop_
_entity.id
_entity.type
_entity.pdbx_description
1 polymer ?
#
loop_
_entity_poly.entity_id
_entity_poly.type
_entity_poly.pdbx_seq_one_letter_code
_entity_poly.pdbx_strand_id
1 'polypeptide(L)'
;MSDPDHKDEICFISRGRYVSVEGSFIESCAKNANMPAHMVQNRIKRDGLQVHHLTFINPFELKDAASKLDIKKKAASRIIEHIQNEHGFPSTWEPPIDLGTGRILGKDNSVTVFKVIHWPAGQAIRQNLGLGPAFLHVTLGFDPSDIHQYKGPGSLDILNGISQCSHRDIEQLTSLQHHYHEDGFFLKRLAIQCWKIGFYRWAFWLTFRYSLVTIKLYMTAIKSPRL
;
A
#
# COMPACT_ATOMS: atom_id res chain seq x y z
N MET A 1 30.71 7.98 -17.53
CA MET A 1 30.57 6.64 -16.94
C MET A 1 29.59 6.76 -15.80
N SER A 2 28.31 6.47 -16.07
CA SER A 2 27.26 6.41 -15.05
C SER A 2 27.39 5.09 -14.29
N ASP A 3 27.48 5.18 -12.97
CA ASP A 3 27.61 4.06 -12.04
C ASP A 3 26.39 3.11 -12.18
N PRO A 4 26.58 1.84 -12.59
CA PRO A 4 25.47 0.94 -12.91
C PRO A 4 24.86 0.22 -11.70
N ASP A 5 25.24 0.57 -10.46
CA ASP A 5 24.85 -0.18 -9.25
C ASP A 5 23.96 0.58 -8.25
N HIS A 6 23.29 1.66 -8.68
CA HIS A 6 22.19 2.24 -7.89
C HIS A 6 20.95 1.34 -7.96
N LYS A 7 20.99 0.20 -7.24
CA LYS A 7 19.78 -0.49 -6.80
C LYS A 7 18.84 0.56 -6.23
N ASP A 8 17.58 0.52 -6.63
CA ASP A 8 16.54 1.44 -6.18
C ASP A 8 16.48 1.46 -4.64
N GLU A 9 17.18 2.42 -4.04
CA GLU A 9 17.42 2.44 -2.61
C GLU A 9 16.16 2.97 -1.91
N ILE A 10 15.78 2.29 -0.85
CA ILE A 10 14.75 2.72 0.09
C ILE A 10 15.40 3.02 1.44
N CYS A 11 14.95 4.07 2.09
CA CYS A 11 15.46 4.53 3.37
C CYS A 11 14.31 4.88 4.30
N PHE A 12 14.41 4.46 5.56
CA PHE A 12 13.46 4.87 6.59
C PHE A 12 13.82 6.23 7.14
N ILE A 13 12.84 7.12 7.15
CA ILE A 13 13.00 8.49 7.63
C ILE A 13 12.07 8.70 8.84
N SER A 14 12.66 9.23 9.91
CA SER A 14 11.91 9.66 11.09
C SER A 14 11.27 11.00 10.80
N ARG A 15 9.93 11.05 10.81
CA ARG A 15 9.16 12.29 10.62
C ARG A 15 8.58 12.80 11.94
N GLY A 16 9.20 12.43 13.05
CA GLY A 16 8.81 12.77 14.42
C GLY A 16 7.56 12.03 14.91
N ARG A 17 6.44 12.16 14.20
CA ARG A 17 5.15 11.55 14.55
C ARG A 17 4.85 10.25 13.81
N TYR A 18 5.65 9.87 12.82
CA TYR A 18 5.46 8.67 12.03
C TYR A 18 6.80 8.23 11.43
N VAL A 19 6.84 7.02 10.89
CA VAL A 19 7.98 6.51 10.12
C VAL A 19 7.59 6.48 8.64
N SER A 20 8.37 7.16 7.80
CA SER A 20 8.22 7.11 6.34
C SER A 20 9.31 6.28 5.69
N VAL A 21 9.06 5.85 4.46
CA VAL A 21 10.05 5.32 3.54
C VAL A 21 10.16 6.25 2.34
N GLU A 22 11.39 6.62 2.02
CA GLU A 22 11.79 7.51 0.93
C GLU A 22 12.92 6.86 0.14
N GLY A 23 13.33 7.45 -0.98
CA GLY A 23 14.45 6.97 -1.78
C GLY A 23 14.15 6.90 -3.27
N SER A 24 15.11 6.44 -4.06
CA SER A 24 15.01 6.47 -5.52
C SER A 24 13.87 5.58 -6.04
N PHE A 25 13.58 4.45 -5.38
CA PHE A 25 12.42 3.63 -5.70
C PHE A 25 11.11 4.41 -5.60
N ILE A 26 10.91 5.12 -4.48
CA ILE A 26 9.66 5.84 -4.19
C ILE A 26 9.48 6.99 -5.19
N GLU A 27 10.56 7.70 -5.50
CA GLU A 27 10.53 8.76 -6.50
C GLU A 27 10.34 8.23 -7.92
N SER A 28 10.94 7.10 -8.29
CA SER A 28 10.77 6.50 -9.62
C SER A 28 9.34 6.04 -9.84
N CYS A 29 8.71 5.44 -8.83
CA CYS A 29 7.29 5.11 -8.84
C CYS A 29 6.44 6.36 -9.12
N ALA A 30 6.73 7.46 -8.43
CA ALA A 30 5.92 8.66 -8.53
C ALA A 30 6.13 9.47 -9.83
N LYS A 31 7.37 9.54 -10.34
CA LYS A 31 7.71 10.27 -11.59
C LYS A 31 6.95 9.77 -12.81
N ASN A 32 6.57 8.49 -12.82
CA ASN A 32 5.86 7.87 -13.92
C ASN A 32 4.36 8.21 -13.97
N ALA A 33 3.85 9.01 -13.02
CA ALA A 33 2.45 9.41 -12.98
C ALA A 33 2.21 10.79 -13.61
N ASN A 34 1.35 10.84 -14.63
CA ASN A 34 0.85 12.10 -15.16
C ASN A 34 -0.25 12.66 -14.23
N MET A 35 0.11 13.60 -13.37
CA MET A 35 -0.78 14.18 -12.37
C MET A 35 -1.08 15.66 -12.65
N PRO A 36 -2.35 16.11 -12.54
CA PRO A 36 -2.67 17.52 -12.58
C PRO A 36 -1.89 18.32 -11.53
N ALA A 37 -1.39 19.49 -11.92
CA ALA A 37 -0.52 20.31 -11.08
C ALA A 37 -1.19 20.67 -9.74
N HIS A 38 -2.48 20.99 -9.72
CA HIS A 38 -3.20 21.35 -8.50
C HIS A 38 -3.26 20.19 -7.49
N MET A 39 -3.41 18.95 -7.96
CA MET A 39 -3.41 17.76 -7.10
C MET A 39 -2.06 17.53 -6.44
N VAL A 40 -0.97 17.75 -7.20
CA VAL A 40 0.40 17.68 -6.70
C VAL A 40 0.62 18.75 -5.63
N GLN A 41 0.20 19.99 -5.91
CA GLN A 41 0.29 21.10 -4.95
C GLN A 41 -0.49 20.85 -3.66
N ASN A 42 -1.68 20.25 -3.74
CA ASN A 42 -2.46 19.87 -2.56
C ASN A 42 -1.70 18.88 -1.67
N ARG A 43 -1.06 17.88 -2.26
CA ARG A 43 -0.23 16.93 -1.53
C ARG A 43 1.02 17.57 -0.94
N ILE A 44 1.72 18.42 -1.70
CA ILE A 44 2.89 19.17 -1.19
C ILE A 44 2.48 20.05 0.00
N LYS A 45 1.33 20.73 -0.09
CA LYS A 45 0.79 21.57 0.98
C LYS A 45 0.45 20.76 2.24
N ARG A 46 -0.11 19.55 2.09
CA ARG A 46 -0.40 18.62 3.20
C ARG A 46 0.88 18.12 3.86
N ASP A 47 1.86 17.72 3.05
CA ASP A 47 3.07 17.04 3.54
C ASP A 47 4.17 18.01 3.98
N GLY A 48 4.17 19.22 3.44
CA GLY A 48 5.24 20.21 3.60
C GLY A 48 6.53 19.84 2.85
N LEU A 49 6.46 18.91 1.89
CA LEU A 49 7.61 18.31 1.22
C LEU A 49 7.36 18.17 -0.28
N GLN A 50 8.43 18.35 -1.06
CA GLN A 50 8.42 18.11 -2.51
C GLN A 50 8.60 16.62 -2.84
N VAL A 51 9.34 15.90 -2.01
CA VAL A 51 9.60 14.47 -2.17
C VAL A 51 8.37 13.64 -1.82
N HIS A 52 8.21 12.52 -2.53
CA HIS A 52 7.23 11.51 -2.24
C HIS A 52 7.71 10.61 -1.11
N HIS A 53 6.77 10.08 -0.35
CA HIS A 53 7.06 9.12 0.69
C HIS A 53 5.95 8.08 0.78
N LEU A 54 6.29 6.93 1.32
CA LEU A 54 5.38 5.91 1.79
C LEU A 54 5.27 6.04 3.31
N THR A 55 4.07 6.08 3.87
CA THR A 55 3.90 5.98 5.32
C THR A 55 4.04 4.53 5.75
N PHE A 56 5.12 4.19 6.44
CA PHE A 56 5.37 2.81 6.88
C PHE A 56 4.79 2.50 8.26
N ILE A 57 4.80 3.47 9.18
CA ILE A 57 4.15 3.37 10.50
C ILE A 57 3.44 4.69 10.73
N ASN A 58 2.11 4.67 10.88
CA ASN A 58 1.34 5.90 11.10
C ASN A 58 1.44 6.38 12.57
N PRO A 59 0.95 7.59 12.93
CA PRO A 59 1.10 8.11 14.28
C PRO A 59 0.46 7.29 15.40
N PHE A 60 -0.64 6.59 15.13
CA PHE A 60 -1.30 5.73 16.11
C PHE A 60 -0.49 4.45 16.33
N GLU A 61 -0.08 3.81 15.22
CA GLU A 61 0.78 2.62 15.24
C GLU A 61 2.14 2.90 15.89
N LEU A 62 2.68 4.10 15.71
CA LEU A 62 3.98 4.46 16.26
C LEU A 62 3.96 4.42 17.78
N LYS A 63 2.88 4.92 18.40
CA LYS A 63 2.71 4.90 19.84
C LYS A 63 2.62 3.47 20.37
N ASP A 64 1.87 2.62 19.68
CA ASP A 64 1.69 1.22 20.07
C ASP A 64 2.99 0.41 19.93
N ALA A 65 3.70 0.56 18.81
CA ALA A 65 5.00 -0.07 18.60
C ALA A 65 6.03 0.42 19.62
N ALA A 66 6.08 1.73 19.90
CA ALA A 66 6.99 2.29 20.88
C ALA A 66 6.72 1.76 22.29
N SER A 67 5.44 1.62 22.67
CA SER A 67 5.05 1.05 23.95
C SER A 67 5.47 -0.42 24.09
N LYS A 68 5.33 -1.22 23.03
CA LYS A 68 5.73 -2.65 23.04
C LYS A 68 7.24 -2.84 23.17
N LEU A 69 8.02 -1.89 22.66
CA LEU A 69 9.49 -1.91 22.70
C LEU A 69 10.08 -1.10 23.89
N ASP A 70 9.25 -0.62 24.82
CA ASP A 70 9.64 0.26 25.94
C ASP A 70 10.43 1.53 25.51
N ILE A 71 10.06 2.10 24.35
CA ILE A 71 10.68 3.30 23.79
C ILE A 71 9.91 4.55 24.23
N LYS A 72 10.52 5.36 25.09
CA LYS A 72 9.86 6.56 25.69
C LYS A 72 10.10 7.87 24.94
N LYS A 73 11.23 8.00 24.22
CA LYS A 73 11.64 9.24 23.53
C LYS A 73 12.16 8.92 22.14
N LYS A 74 11.99 9.87 21.21
CA LYS A 74 12.42 9.73 19.80
C LYS A 74 11.92 8.43 19.17
N ALA A 75 10.64 8.12 19.41
CA ALA A 75 10.01 6.85 19.06
C ALA A 75 10.31 6.39 17.61
N ALA A 76 10.05 7.27 16.63
CA ALA A 76 10.30 6.97 15.22
C ALA A 76 11.77 6.61 14.94
N SER A 77 12.73 7.41 15.40
CA SER A 77 14.16 7.15 15.17
C SER A 77 14.64 5.85 15.85
N ARG A 78 14.17 5.58 17.07
CA ARG A 78 14.53 4.35 17.81
C ARG A 78 13.89 3.10 17.21
N ILE A 79 12.68 3.21 16.67
CA ILE A 79 12.05 2.11 15.93
C ILE A 79 12.82 1.84 14.64
N ILE A 80 13.28 2.86 13.92
CA ILE A 80 14.11 2.68 12.72
C ILE A 80 15.42 1.95 13.08
N GLU A 81 16.10 2.39 14.14
CA GLU A 81 17.30 1.72 14.66
C GLU A 81 17.02 0.25 15.01
N HIS A 82 15.91 -0.03 15.69
CA HIS A 82 15.49 -1.39 16.01
C HIS A 82 15.24 -2.24 14.74
N ILE A 83 14.52 -1.70 13.75
CA ILE A 83 14.30 -2.38 12.46
C ILE A 83 15.64 -2.71 11.80
N GLN A 84 16.57 -1.76 11.76
CA GLN A 84 17.87 -1.96 11.13
C GLN A 84 18.74 -2.99 11.87
N ASN A 85 18.67 -3.02 13.20
CA ASN A 85 19.41 -4.00 14.00
C ASN A 85 18.86 -5.43 13.81
N GLU A 86 17.53 -5.59 13.71
CA GLU A 86 16.89 -6.91 13.58
C GLU A 86 16.90 -7.43 12.13
N HIS A 87 16.79 -6.54 11.14
CA HIS A 87 16.60 -6.91 9.74
C HIS A 87 17.77 -6.55 8.83
N GLY A 88 18.77 -5.84 9.34
CA GLY A 88 19.85 -5.28 8.53
C GLY A 88 19.41 -4.04 7.74
N PHE A 89 20.18 -3.68 6.72
CA PHE A 89 19.92 -2.49 5.92
C PHE A 89 18.89 -2.75 4.82
N PRO A 90 18.04 -1.76 4.47
CA PRO A 90 17.01 -1.94 3.43
C PRO A 90 17.53 -2.42 2.06
N SER A 91 18.81 -2.15 1.75
CA SER A 91 19.48 -2.60 0.52
C SER A 91 19.65 -4.12 0.42
N THR A 92 19.50 -4.87 1.51
CA THR A 92 19.59 -6.33 1.52
C THR A 92 18.24 -7.03 1.46
N TRP A 93 17.14 -6.28 1.51
CA TRP A 93 15.80 -6.85 1.56
C TRP A 93 15.22 -7.10 0.17
N GLU A 94 14.14 -7.88 0.12
CA GLU A 94 13.31 -7.95 -1.07
C GLU A 94 12.76 -6.55 -1.40
N PRO A 95 12.96 -6.06 -2.63
CA PRO A 95 12.53 -4.72 -2.99
C PRO A 95 10.99 -4.63 -3.05
N PRO A 96 10.43 -3.47 -2.75
CA PRO A 96 9.02 -3.19 -3.04
C PRO A 96 8.72 -3.30 -4.55
N ILE A 97 7.46 -3.60 -4.87
CA ILE A 97 6.95 -3.71 -6.24
C ILE A 97 5.83 -2.67 -6.44
N ASP A 98 5.97 -1.81 -7.44
CA ASP A 98 4.87 -0.94 -7.90
C ASP A 98 3.83 -1.78 -8.64
N LEU A 99 2.65 -1.94 -8.06
CA LEU A 99 1.53 -2.63 -8.71
C LEU A 99 0.77 -1.73 -9.71
N GLY A 100 1.10 -0.45 -9.73
CA GLY A 100 0.49 0.55 -10.60
C GLY A 100 -0.32 1.60 -9.87
N THR A 101 -0.97 2.44 -10.65
CA THR A 101 -1.77 3.56 -10.16
C THR A 101 -3.11 3.06 -9.62
N GLY A 102 -3.44 3.50 -8.42
CA GLY A 102 -4.76 3.34 -7.81
C GLY A 102 -5.45 4.68 -7.59
N ARG A 103 -6.79 4.63 -7.54
CA ARG A 103 -7.63 5.79 -7.34
C ARG A 103 -8.81 5.48 -6.43
N ILE A 104 -9.17 6.45 -5.60
CA ILE A 104 -10.42 6.44 -4.83
C ILE A 104 -11.19 7.70 -5.17
N LEU A 105 -12.51 7.55 -5.30
CA LEU A 105 -13.46 8.64 -5.43
C LEU A 105 -14.30 8.70 -4.16
N GLY A 106 -14.31 9.87 -3.52
CA GLY A 106 -15.14 10.16 -2.36
C GLY A 106 -16.56 10.56 -2.78
N LYS A 107 -17.46 10.62 -1.80
CA LYS A 107 -18.87 10.98 -2.03
C LYS A 107 -19.06 12.45 -2.39
N ASP A 108 -18.09 13.29 -2.02
CA ASP A 108 -18.02 14.73 -2.23
C ASP A 108 -17.25 15.10 -3.52
N ASN A 109 -17.17 14.18 -4.48
CA ASN A 109 -16.33 14.27 -5.67
C ASN A 109 -14.83 14.43 -5.37
N SER A 110 -14.39 14.16 -4.13
CA SER A 110 -12.97 14.08 -3.85
C SER A 110 -12.32 12.93 -4.61
N VAL A 111 -11.08 13.12 -5.03
CA VAL A 111 -10.28 12.10 -5.69
C VAL A 111 -8.93 12.05 -5.02
N THR A 112 -8.44 10.84 -4.75
CA THR A 112 -7.07 10.60 -4.30
C THR A 112 -6.42 9.59 -5.23
N VAL A 113 -5.25 9.94 -5.75
CA VAL A 113 -4.47 9.11 -6.68
C VAL A 113 -3.14 8.75 -6.02
N PHE A 114 -2.75 7.48 -6.13
CA PHE A 114 -1.60 6.92 -5.44
C PHE A 114 -1.01 5.75 -6.22
N LYS A 115 0.23 5.38 -5.91
CA LYS A 115 0.80 4.09 -6.31
C LYS A 115 0.51 3.05 -5.25
N VAL A 116 0.07 1.87 -5.67
CA VAL A 116 -0.14 0.72 -4.77
C VAL A 116 1.17 -0.05 -4.71
N ILE A 117 1.73 -0.18 -3.51
CA ILE A 117 3.02 -0.84 -3.31
C ILE A 117 2.81 -2.20 -2.67
N HIS A 118 3.30 -3.25 -3.32
CA HIS A 118 3.42 -4.57 -2.74
C HIS A 118 4.81 -4.76 -2.15
N TRP A 119 4.90 -5.10 -0.86
CA TRP A 119 6.20 -5.27 -0.21
C TRP A 119 6.13 -6.31 0.92
N PRO A 120 6.32 -7.61 0.61
CA PRO A 120 6.26 -8.70 1.58
C PRO A 120 7.22 -8.51 2.76
N ALA A 121 8.48 -8.16 2.47
CA ALA A 121 9.47 -7.85 3.51
C ALA A 121 9.00 -6.73 4.44
N GLY A 122 8.42 -5.65 3.87
CA GLY A 122 7.82 -4.57 4.66
C GLY A 122 6.67 -5.05 5.57
N GLN A 123 5.81 -5.95 5.09
CA GLN A 123 4.74 -6.53 5.93
C GLN A 123 5.30 -7.42 7.05
N ALA A 124 6.33 -8.22 6.77
CA ALA A 124 6.98 -9.05 7.78
C ALA A 124 7.62 -8.20 8.89
N ILE A 125 8.29 -7.10 8.53
CA ILE A 125 8.83 -6.14 9.50
C ILE A 125 7.72 -5.53 10.34
N ARG A 126 6.61 -5.10 9.71
CA ARG A 126 5.44 -4.59 10.45
C ARG A 126 4.90 -5.62 11.44
N GLN A 127 4.79 -6.88 11.03
CA GLN A 127 4.32 -7.96 11.90
C GLN A 127 5.26 -8.17 13.11
N ASN A 128 6.58 -8.09 12.91
CA ASN A 128 7.56 -8.22 13.99
C ASN A 128 7.49 -7.08 15.01
N LEU A 129 7.10 -5.87 14.56
CA LEU A 129 6.78 -4.74 15.44
C LEU A 129 5.42 -4.90 16.15
N GLY A 130 4.72 -5.99 15.91
CA GLY A 130 3.37 -6.24 16.42
C GLY A 130 2.32 -5.32 15.80
N LEU A 131 2.57 -4.81 14.59
CA LEU A 131 1.61 -4.02 13.82
C LEU A 131 0.77 -4.94 12.92
N GLY A 132 -0.47 -4.51 12.65
CA GLY A 132 -1.32 -5.18 11.68
C GLY A 132 -0.83 -5.01 10.24
N PRO A 133 -1.39 -5.77 9.28
CA PRO A 133 -1.12 -5.55 7.86
C PRO A 133 -1.57 -4.14 7.44
N ALA A 134 -0.89 -3.56 6.46
CA ALA A 134 -1.27 -2.26 5.89
C ALA A 134 -1.25 -2.28 4.36
N PHE A 135 -2.11 -1.47 3.75
CA PHE A 135 -2.04 -1.20 2.32
C PHE A 135 -1.02 -0.09 2.05
N LEU A 136 0.20 -0.51 1.75
CA LEU A 136 1.30 0.39 1.48
C LEU A 136 1.08 1.12 0.15
N HIS A 137 1.27 2.43 0.16
CA HIS A 137 1.02 3.27 -0.99
C HIS A 137 1.87 4.55 -0.95
N VAL A 138 2.05 5.14 -2.13
CA VAL A 138 2.68 6.46 -2.30
C VAL A 138 1.62 7.42 -2.82
N THR A 139 1.27 8.46 -2.06
CA THR A 139 0.27 9.43 -2.52
C THR A 139 0.87 10.33 -3.60
N LEU A 140 0.22 10.38 -4.77
CA LEU A 140 0.66 11.21 -5.90
C LEU A 140 0.01 12.59 -5.87
N GLY A 141 -1.27 12.64 -5.51
CA GLY A 141 -2.03 13.88 -5.36
C GLY A 141 -3.51 13.62 -5.07
N PHE A 142 -4.23 14.68 -4.70
CA PHE A 142 -5.65 14.61 -4.39
C PHE A 142 -6.35 15.95 -4.64
N ASP A 143 -7.67 15.92 -4.79
CA ASP A 143 -8.50 17.11 -5.00
C ASP A 143 -9.96 16.86 -4.60
N PRO A 144 -10.64 17.75 -3.84
CA PRO A 144 -10.04 18.83 -3.05
C PRO A 144 -9.38 18.32 -1.76
N SER A 145 -9.73 17.11 -1.31
CA SER A 145 -9.34 16.52 -0.03
C SER A 145 -8.72 15.13 -0.20
N ASP A 146 -7.80 14.77 0.70
CA ASP A 146 -7.22 13.42 0.74
C ASP A 146 -8.20 12.45 1.42
N ILE A 147 -8.38 11.30 0.78
CA ILE A 147 -9.28 10.25 1.27
C ILE A 147 -8.45 9.22 2.02
N HIS A 148 -8.64 9.12 3.35
CA HIS A 148 -7.90 8.18 4.21
C HIS A 148 -8.52 6.77 4.27
N GLN A 149 -9.28 6.37 3.26
CA GLN A 149 -9.93 5.06 3.18
C GLN A 149 -9.00 3.98 2.59
N TYR A 150 -9.56 2.82 2.24
CA TYR A 150 -8.86 1.70 1.62
C TYR A 150 -8.02 2.13 0.40
N LYS A 151 -6.70 1.97 0.46
CA LYS A 151 -5.72 2.24 -0.63
C LYS A 151 -4.98 0.98 -1.08
N GLY A 152 -5.65 -0.17 -1.07
CA GLY A 152 -5.09 -1.48 -1.42
C GLY A 152 -5.24 -1.86 -2.90
N PRO A 153 -4.78 -3.06 -3.31
CA PRO A 153 -4.75 -3.47 -4.72
C PRO A 153 -6.10 -3.45 -5.45
N GLY A 154 -7.23 -3.59 -4.75
CA GLY A 154 -8.54 -3.47 -5.35
C GLY A 154 -8.86 -2.07 -5.91
N SER A 155 -8.10 -1.03 -5.54
CA SER A 155 -8.24 0.33 -6.07
C SER A 155 -7.44 0.60 -7.34
N LEU A 156 -6.71 -0.40 -7.87
CA LEU A 156 -5.91 -0.24 -9.09
C LEU A 156 -6.79 0.20 -10.27
N ASP A 157 -6.31 1.17 -11.06
CA ASP A 157 -7.01 1.72 -12.22
C ASP A 157 -7.34 0.64 -13.26
N ILE A 158 -6.43 -0.32 -13.48
CA ILE A 158 -6.62 -1.49 -14.36
C ILE A 158 -7.76 -2.40 -13.88
N LEU A 159 -7.95 -2.53 -12.57
CA LEU A 159 -9.03 -3.34 -12.00
C LEU A 159 -10.38 -2.63 -12.01
N ASN A 160 -10.36 -1.30 -12.01
CA ASN A 160 -11.55 -0.45 -12.02
C ASN A 160 -11.96 0.01 -13.43
N GLY A 161 -11.26 -0.43 -14.49
CA GLY A 161 -11.60 -0.12 -15.87
C GLY A 161 -11.25 1.30 -16.31
N ILE A 162 -10.39 1.99 -15.54
CA ILE A 162 -9.85 3.30 -15.87
C ILE A 162 -8.69 3.16 -16.86
N SER A 163 -7.96 2.06 -16.78
CA SER A 163 -6.87 1.72 -17.70
C SER A 163 -7.08 0.33 -18.28
N GLN A 164 -6.46 0.07 -19.44
CA GLN A 164 -6.49 -1.24 -20.07
C GLN A 164 -5.73 -2.24 -19.20
N CYS A 165 -6.34 -3.40 -18.96
CA CYS A 165 -5.73 -4.52 -18.25
C CYS A 165 -5.21 -5.54 -19.26
N SER A 166 -3.91 -5.85 -19.19
CA SER A 166 -3.27 -6.86 -20.03
C SER A 166 -3.30 -8.24 -19.38
N HIS A 167 -2.99 -9.29 -20.17
CA HIS A 167 -2.81 -10.64 -19.64
C HIS A 167 -1.69 -10.69 -18.58
N ARG A 168 -0.58 -10.00 -18.83
CA ARG A 168 0.56 -9.92 -17.91
C ARG A 168 0.17 -9.31 -16.57
N ASP A 169 -0.66 -8.26 -16.57
CA ASP A 169 -1.13 -7.63 -15.33
C ASP A 169 -1.92 -8.62 -14.49
N ILE A 170 -2.72 -9.48 -15.12
CA ILE A 170 -3.56 -10.46 -14.42
C ILE A 170 -2.76 -11.63 -13.92
N GLU A 171 -1.79 -12.12 -14.69
CA GLU A 171 -0.83 -13.11 -14.20
C GLU A 171 -0.08 -12.58 -12.97
N GLN A 172 0.41 -11.34 -13.03
CA GLN A 172 1.06 -10.70 -11.89
C GLN A 172 0.11 -10.61 -10.69
N LEU A 173 -1.09 -10.03 -10.85
CA LEU A 173 -2.02 -9.83 -9.73
C LEU A 173 -2.58 -11.14 -9.16
N THR A 174 -2.82 -12.16 -9.98
CA THR A 174 -3.27 -13.48 -9.51
C THR A 174 -2.19 -14.19 -8.70
N SER A 175 -0.91 -13.99 -9.04
CA SER A 175 0.19 -14.53 -8.22
C SER A 175 0.19 -13.96 -6.78
N LEU A 176 -0.28 -12.72 -6.60
CA LEU A 176 -0.31 -12.03 -5.30
C LEU A 176 -1.49 -12.39 -4.41
N GLN A 177 -2.46 -13.16 -4.91
CA GLN A 177 -3.71 -13.45 -4.20
C GLN A 177 -3.52 -14.01 -2.78
N HIS A 178 -2.44 -14.73 -2.53
CA HIS A 178 -2.17 -15.34 -1.23
C HIS A 178 -1.75 -14.30 -0.18
N HIS A 179 -1.13 -13.20 -0.60
CA HIS A 179 -0.84 -12.06 0.27
C HIS A 179 -2.09 -11.23 0.58
N TYR A 180 -3.10 -11.27 -0.30
CA TYR A 180 -4.33 -10.47 -0.20
C TYR A 180 -5.58 -11.33 -0.04
N HIS A 181 -5.46 -12.52 0.56
CA HIS A 181 -6.54 -13.51 0.61
C HIS A 181 -7.73 -13.09 1.49
N GLU A 182 -7.56 -12.10 2.37
CA GLU A 182 -8.64 -11.50 3.16
C GLU A 182 -9.18 -10.19 2.54
N ASP A 183 -8.57 -9.70 1.47
CA ASP A 183 -8.99 -8.47 0.79
C ASP A 183 -10.12 -8.76 -0.20
N GLY A 184 -11.35 -8.80 0.32
CA GLY A 184 -12.54 -9.06 -0.48
C GLY A 184 -12.74 -8.05 -1.62
N PHE A 185 -12.27 -6.81 -1.49
CA PHE A 185 -12.41 -5.81 -2.54
C PHE A 185 -11.46 -6.12 -3.70
N PHE A 186 -10.20 -6.42 -3.41
CA PHE A 186 -9.24 -6.89 -4.42
C PHE A 186 -9.70 -8.17 -5.12
N LEU A 187 -10.06 -9.20 -4.36
CA LEU A 187 -10.47 -10.50 -4.93
C LEU A 187 -11.67 -10.36 -5.87
N LYS A 188 -12.69 -9.59 -5.48
CA LYS A 188 -13.87 -9.32 -6.32
C LYS A 188 -13.48 -8.60 -7.61
N ARG A 189 -12.67 -7.54 -7.52
CA ARG A 189 -12.27 -6.73 -8.69
C ARG A 189 -11.39 -7.54 -9.64
N LEU A 190 -10.45 -8.32 -9.11
CA LEU A 190 -9.61 -9.20 -9.90
C LEU A 190 -10.43 -10.28 -10.62
N ALA A 191 -11.39 -10.92 -9.94
CA ALA A 191 -12.28 -11.90 -10.56
C ALA A 191 -13.06 -11.32 -11.76
N ILE A 192 -13.58 -10.09 -11.61
CA ILE A 192 -14.30 -9.40 -12.70
C ILE A 192 -13.38 -9.17 -13.91
N GLN A 193 -12.14 -8.74 -13.71
CA GLN A 193 -11.22 -8.55 -14.83
C GLN A 193 -10.80 -9.88 -15.46
N CYS A 194 -10.55 -10.92 -14.66
CA CYS A 194 -10.29 -12.27 -15.17
C CYS A 194 -11.42 -12.76 -16.11
N TRP A 195 -12.69 -12.52 -15.75
CA TRP A 195 -13.82 -12.83 -16.64
C TRP A 195 -13.74 -12.07 -17.97
N LYS A 196 -13.43 -10.76 -17.93
CA LYS A 196 -13.41 -9.91 -19.12
C LYS A 196 -12.34 -10.30 -20.14
N ILE A 197 -11.18 -10.78 -19.68
CA ILE A 197 -10.04 -11.09 -20.53
C ILE A 197 -9.86 -12.60 -20.82
N GLY A 198 -10.80 -13.44 -20.37
CA GLY A 198 -10.79 -14.88 -20.69
C GLY A 198 -10.05 -15.79 -19.70
N PHE A 199 -9.66 -15.30 -18.53
CA PHE A 199 -9.00 -16.08 -17.46
C PHE A 199 -10.02 -16.81 -16.58
N TYR A 200 -10.92 -17.59 -17.18
CA TYR A 200 -12.13 -18.13 -16.51
C TYR A 200 -11.84 -19.02 -15.31
N ARG A 201 -10.79 -19.86 -15.37
CA ARG A 201 -10.40 -20.73 -14.24
C ARG A 201 -10.06 -19.89 -12.99
N TRP A 202 -9.29 -18.82 -13.19
CA TRP A 202 -8.95 -17.89 -12.12
C TRP A 202 -10.17 -17.10 -11.65
N ALA A 203 -11.00 -16.64 -12.58
CA ALA A 203 -12.21 -15.91 -12.25
C ALA A 203 -13.16 -16.71 -11.34
N PHE A 204 -13.36 -18.00 -11.65
CA PHE A 204 -14.16 -18.91 -10.82
C PHE A 204 -13.55 -19.10 -9.42
N TRP A 205 -12.26 -19.42 -9.34
CA TRP A 205 -11.58 -19.63 -8.06
C TRP A 205 -11.60 -18.38 -7.16
N LEU A 206 -11.33 -17.21 -7.74
CA LEU A 206 -11.35 -15.94 -7.01
C LEU A 206 -12.77 -15.58 -6.54
N THR A 207 -13.79 -15.85 -7.36
CA THR A 207 -15.19 -15.64 -6.97
C THR A 207 -15.55 -16.51 -5.77
N PHE A 208 -15.20 -17.80 -5.80
CA PHE A 208 -15.41 -18.71 -4.68
C PHE A 208 -14.70 -18.22 -3.40
N ARG A 209 -13.43 -17.80 -3.51
CA ARG A 209 -12.67 -17.24 -2.38
C ARG A 209 -13.31 -15.98 -1.82
N TYR A 210 -13.73 -15.05 -2.67
CA TYR A 210 -14.44 -13.84 -2.27
C TYR A 210 -15.73 -14.16 -1.51
N SER A 211 -16.51 -15.15 -1.96
CA SER A 211 -17.71 -15.62 -1.24
C SER A 211 -17.37 -16.14 0.15
N LEU A 212 -16.29 -16.91 0.32
CA LEU A 212 -15.84 -17.39 1.64
C LEU A 212 -15.47 -16.23 2.58
N VAL A 213 -14.73 -15.23 2.09
CA VAL A 213 -14.38 -14.03 2.87
C VAL A 213 -15.64 -13.29 3.31
N THR A 214 -16.61 -13.14 2.40
CA THR A 214 -17.88 -12.47 2.69
C THR A 214 -18.69 -13.20 3.77
N ILE A 215 -18.77 -14.54 3.68
CA ILE A 215 -19.45 -15.38 4.69
C ILE A 215 -18.74 -15.27 6.05
N LYS A 216 -17.40 -15.32 6.08
CA LYS A 216 -16.61 -15.15 7.32
C LYS A 216 -16.93 -13.81 8.00
N LEU A 217 -16.94 -12.71 7.23
CA LEU A 217 -17.26 -11.37 7.75
C LEU A 217 -18.69 -11.28 8.29
N TYR A 218 -19.66 -11.85 7.57
CA TYR A 218 -21.06 -11.88 8.00
C TYR A 218 -21.25 -12.66 9.31
N MET A 219 -20.62 -13.83 9.42
CA MET A 219 -20.67 -14.65 10.64
C MET A 219 -20.02 -13.96 11.85
N THR A 220 -18.91 -13.25 11.65
CA THR A 220 -18.27 -12.47 12.72
C THR A 220 -19.16 -11.32 13.20
N ALA A 221 -19.86 -10.64 12.28
CA ALA A 221 -20.77 -9.56 12.62
C ALA A 221 -21.98 -10.03 13.44
N ILE A 222 -22.49 -11.24 13.18
CA ILE A 222 -23.58 -11.83 13.97
C ILE A 222 -23.13 -12.19 15.39
N LYS A 223 -21.90 -12.70 15.54
CA LYS A 223 -21.37 -13.17 16.84
C LYS A 223 -20.93 -12.05 17.79
N SER A 224 -20.83 -10.82 17.30
CA SER A 224 -20.55 -9.64 18.12
C SER A 224 -21.79 -8.73 18.16
N PRO A 225 -22.88 -9.14 18.85
CA PRO A 225 -23.97 -8.22 19.12
C PRO A 225 -23.38 -7.06 19.92
N ARG A 226 -23.48 -5.85 19.37
CA ARG A 226 -23.01 -4.61 20.00
C ARG A 226 -23.51 -4.58 21.45
N LEU A 227 -22.59 -4.75 22.40
CA LEU A 227 -22.77 -4.36 23.80
C LEU A 227 -22.54 -2.85 23.92
#